data_AF-A0A915NDX9-F1
#
_entry.id   AF-A0A915NDX9-F1
#
_cell.length_a   1.000
_cell.length_b   1.000
_cell.length_c   1.000
_cell.angle_alpha   90.00
_cell.angle_beta   90.00
_cell.angle_gamma   90.00
#
_symmetry.space_group_name_H-M   'P 1'
#
loop_
_entity.id
_entity.type
_entity.pdbx_description
1 polymer ?
#
loop_
_entity_poly.entity_id
_entity_poly.type
_entity_poly.pdbx_seq_one_letter_code
_entity_poly.pdbx_strand_id
1 'polypeptide(L)'
;GQSNDNPSCSSSSERRSLRQLQEMALTSFCRDKWINGKYKIINVELNRDSKIGLGITVAGYVYKKEEISGVFIKSLVPQSSAHLSKQIQLHDLIVEVNGRSLEGLSHNDSVRALINSGNNVVMKLVRFDAETPQAKCLKMLHEQELAVAASVHSESAASSSTATGRVGRTASPLPEALCQHHKKHSLVDYK
;
A
#
# COMPACT_ATOMS: atom_id res chain seq x y z
N GLY A 1 -42.81 -37.36 10.64
CA GLY A 1 -42.76 -35.91 10.41
C GLY A 1 -41.38 -35.44 10.80
N GLN A 2 -40.61 -34.95 9.82
CA GLN A 2 -39.26 -34.40 9.90
C GLN A 2 -38.88 -34.13 8.44
N SER A 3 -38.36 -33.01 7.99
CA SER A 3 -38.15 -31.66 8.52
C SER A 3 -37.79 -30.86 7.27
N ASN A 4 -38.34 -29.65 7.14
CA ASN A 4 -38.04 -28.75 6.05
C ASN A 4 -36.62 -28.18 6.23
N ASP A 5 -35.73 -28.42 5.28
CA ASP A 5 -34.50 -27.63 5.15
C ASP A 5 -34.60 -26.77 3.89
N ASN A 6 -35.05 -25.53 4.11
CA ASN A 6 -35.00 -24.43 3.14
C ASN A 6 -33.60 -23.77 3.20
N PRO A 7 -33.11 -23.18 2.10
CA PRO A 7 -31.69 -23.02 1.83
C PRO A 7 -31.08 -21.83 2.58
N SER A 8 -29.95 -22.06 3.25
CA SER A 8 -29.14 -20.98 3.81
C SER A 8 -28.32 -20.32 2.70
N CYS A 9 -28.78 -19.15 2.28
CA CYS A 9 -28.02 -18.15 1.55
C CYS A 9 -26.59 -18.04 2.12
N SER A 10 -25.59 -18.38 1.31
CA SER A 10 -24.18 -18.09 1.59
C SER A 10 -23.61 -17.32 0.42
N SER A 11 -23.94 -16.03 0.32
CA SER A 11 -23.13 -15.09 -0.46
C SER A 11 -21.81 -14.86 0.31
N SER A 12 -20.96 -15.89 0.34
CA SER A 12 -19.64 -15.81 0.93
C SER A 12 -18.72 -15.14 -0.08
N SER A 13 -18.54 -13.82 0.05
CA SER A 13 -17.35 -13.15 -0.44
C SER A 13 -16.15 -13.85 0.19
N GLU A 14 -15.56 -14.83 -0.50
CA GLU A 14 -14.37 -15.52 -0.04
C GLU A 14 -13.30 -14.47 0.25
N ARG A 15 -13.03 -14.22 1.54
CA ARG A 15 -11.92 -13.38 1.96
C ARG A 15 -10.64 -14.10 1.55
N ARG A 16 -10.17 -13.83 0.33
CA ARG A 16 -8.87 -14.30 -0.15
C ARG A 16 -7.81 -13.88 0.84
N SER A 17 -6.92 -14.77 1.22
CA SER A 17 -5.81 -14.42 2.10
C SER A 17 -4.91 -13.35 1.46
N LEU A 18 -4.24 -12.54 2.28
CA LEU A 18 -3.28 -11.54 1.82
C LEU A 18 -2.18 -12.16 0.94
N ARG A 19 -1.79 -13.41 1.23
CA ARG A 19 -0.87 -14.18 0.40
C ARG A 19 -1.41 -14.41 -1.01
N GLN A 20 -2.66 -14.88 -1.14
CA GLN A 20 -3.30 -15.10 -2.44
C GLN A 20 -3.44 -13.79 -3.23
N LEU A 21 -3.74 -12.68 -2.56
CA LEU A 21 -3.82 -11.37 -3.20
C LEU A 21 -2.48 -10.87 -3.73
N GLN A 22 -1.40 -11.07 -2.97
CA GLN A 22 -0.04 -10.75 -3.43
C GLN A 22 0.38 -11.61 -4.63
N GLU A 23 0.04 -12.91 -4.65
CA GLU A 23 0.29 -13.78 -5.80
C GLU A 23 -0.48 -13.34 -7.06
N MET A 24 -1.76 -13.01 -6.90
CA MET A 24 -2.58 -12.49 -7.99
C MET A 24 -2.04 -11.16 -8.52
N ALA A 25 -1.51 -10.29 -7.65
CA ALA A 25 -0.90 -9.04 -8.05
C ALA A 25 0.29 -9.28 -8.98
N LEU A 26 1.27 -10.08 -8.54
CA LEU A 26 2.43 -10.39 -9.39
C LEU A 26 2.02 -10.86 -10.78
N THR A 27 1.04 -11.77 -10.85
CA THR A 27 0.55 -12.30 -12.12
C THR A 27 -0.17 -11.24 -12.97
N SER A 28 -1.03 -10.43 -12.35
CA SER A 28 -1.86 -9.45 -13.06
C SER A 28 -1.06 -8.26 -13.58
N PHE A 29 0.04 -7.92 -12.90
CA PHE A 29 0.87 -6.77 -13.25
C PHE A 29 2.02 -7.10 -14.20
N CYS A 30 2.24 -8.37 -14.58
CA CYS A 30 3.07 -8.73 -15.72
C CYS A 30 2.65 -7.94 -16.96
N ARG A 31 3.60 -7.27 -17.63
CA ARG A 31 3.30 -6.35 -18.74
C ARG A 31 2.52 -7.03 -19.87
N ASP A 32 2.82 -8.30 -20.13
CA ASP A 32 2.13 -9.13 -21.13
C ASP A 32 0.63 -9.37 -20.85
N LYS A 33 0.19 -9.11 -19.61
CA LYS A 33 -1.23 -9.24 -19.20
C LYS A 33 -1.99 -7.91 -19.25
N TRP A 34 -1.34 -6.82 -19.62
CA TRP A 34 -2.00 -5.52 -19.71
C TRP A 34 -2.84 -5.46 -20.98
N ILE A 35 -4.12 -5.16 -20.81
CA ILE A 35 -5.06 -5.10 -21.93
C ILE A 35 -4.91 -3.74 -22.61
N ASN A 36 -4.59 -3.74 -23.90
CA ASN A 36 -4.48 -2.49 -24.67
C ASN A 36 -5.80 -1.69 -24.62
N GLY A 37 -5.70 -0.38 -24.42
CA GLY A 37 -6.87 0.49 -24.25
C GLY A 37 -7.61 0.34 -22.92
N LYS A 38 -7.11 -0.45 -21.96
CA LYS A 38 -7.64 -0.57 -20.59
C LYS A 38 -6.73 0.03 -19.53
N TYR A 39 -5.79 0.86 -19.96
CA TYR A 39 -4.96 1.67 -19.10
C TYR A 39 -4.68 2.99 -19.81
N LYS A 40 -4.36 4.02 -19.01
CA LYS A 40 -3.94 5.32 -19.50
C LYS A 40 -2.59 5.72 -18.92
N ILE A 41 -1.81 6.43 -19.73
CA ILE A 41 -0.55 7.03 -19.33
C ILE A 41 -0.83 8.47 -18.90
N ILE A 42 -0.30 8.86 -17.76
CA ILE A 42 -0.43 10.21 -17.19
C ILE A 42 0.98 10.75 -16.99
N ASN A 43 1.28 11.90 -17.56
CA ASN A 43 2.52 12.61 -17.28
C ASN A 43 2.19 13.72 -16.27
N VAL A 44 2.99 13.82 -15.21
CA VAL A 44 2.82 14.86 -14.19
C VAL A 44 4.17 15.47 -13.87
N GLU A 45 4.15 16.75 -13.57
CA GLU A 45 5.29 17.48 -13.06
C GLU A 45 4.91 18.06 -11.70
N LEU A 46 5.75 17.79 -10.70
CA LEU A 46 5.57 18.27 -9.33
C LEU A 46 6.82 18.98 -8.86
N ASN A 47 6.60 20.03 -8.07
CA ASN A 47 7.66 20.60 -7.25
C ASN A 47 7.60 20.00 -5.84
N ARG A 48 8.77 19.60 -5.34
CA ARG A 48 8.96 19.05 -4.00
C ARG A 48 8.82 20.15 -2.96
N ASP A 49 7.95 19.91 -1.99
CA ASP A 49 7.84 20.72 -0.79
C ASP A 49 8.99 20.40 0.18
N SER A 50 9.52 21.41 0.86
CA SER A 50 10.66 21.24 1.78
C SER A 50 10.32 20.47 3.07
N LYS A 51 9.04 20.39 3.45
CA LYS A 51 8.56 19.70 4.65
C LYS A 51 7.86 18.39 4.32
N ILE A 52 7.03 18.38 3.28
CA ILE A 52 6.13 17.27 2.90
C ILE A 52 6.72 16.43 1.76
N GLY A 53 7.74 16.92 1.06
CA GLY A 53 8.28 16.25 -0.12
C GLY A 53 7.28 16.31 -1.28
N LEU A 54 7.07 15.19 -1.95
CA LEU A 54 6.04 15.08 -3.01
C LEU A 54 4.63 14.95 -2.43
N GLY A 55 4.50 14.55 -1.15
CA GLY A 55 3.22 14.30 -0.50
C GLY A 55 2.50 13.05 -0.99
N ILE A 56 3.26 12.02 -1.36
CA ILE A 56 2.75 10.70 -1.71
C ILE A 56 3.43 9.66 -0.83
N THR A 57 2.72 8.59 -0.49
CA THR A 57 3.37 7.35 -0.05
C THR A 57 3.29 6.33 -1.17
N VAL A 58 4.29 5.46 -1.24
CA VAL A 58 4.39 4.45 -2.29
C VAL A 58 4.47 3.05 -1.72
N ALA A 59 4.02 2.09 -2.51
CA ALA A 59 4.01 0.67 -2.19
C ALA A 59 4.69 -0.14 -3.30
N GLY A 60 5.45 -1.16 -2.90
CA GLY A 60 5.90 -2.24 -3.76
C GLY A 60 5.20 -3.54 -3.39
N TYR A 61 4.98 -4.40 -4.38
CA TYR A 61 4.50 -5.76 -4.14
C TYR A 61 5.61 -6.74 -4.51
N VAL A 62 6.10 -7.45 -3.50
CA VAL A 62 7.19 -8.43 -3.62
C VAL A 62 6.67 -9.76 -3.12
N TYR A 63 6.82 -10.82 -3.92
CA TYR A 63 6.47 -12.18 -3.52
C TYR A 63 7.41 -13.20 -4.18
N LYS A 64 7.90 -14.19 -3.40
CA LYS A 64 8.87 -15.21 -3.86
C LYS A 64 10.11 -14.66 -4.62
N LYS A 65 10.60 -13.48 -4.25
CA LYS A 65 11.70 -12.73 -4.91
C LYS A 65 11.36 -12.12 -6.27
N GLU A 66 10.12 -12.21 -6.70
CA GLU A 66 9.59 -11.47 -7.84
C GLU A 66 8.92 -10.20 -7.33
N GLU A 67 9.06 -9.13 -8.09
CA GLU A 67 8.47 -7.83 -7.78
C GLU A 67 7.91 -7.18 -9.02
N ILE A 68 6.82 -6.44 -8.84
CA ILE A 68 6.27 -5.62 -9.90
C ILE A 68 7.23 -4.46 -10.14
N SER A 69 7.64 -4.27 -11.38
CA SER A 69 8.48 -3.13 -11.73
C SER A 69 7.75 -1.80 -11.54
N GLY A 70 8.43 -0.84 -10.92
CA GLY A 70 7.85 0.44 -10.52
C GLY A 70 7.25 0.43 -9.11
N VAL A 71 6.52 1.49 -8.78
CA VAL A 71 5.89 1.65 -7.45
C VAL A 71 4.50 2.25 -7.55
N PHE A 72 3.59 1.77 -6.69
CA PHE A 72 2.20 2.22 -6.67
C PHE A 72 2.01 3.35 -5.68
N ILE A 73 1.18 4.33 -6.00
CA ILE A 73 0.76 5.34 -5.03
C ILE A 73 -0.23 4.74 -4.05
N LYS A 74 0.16 4.75 -2.78
CA LYS A 74 -0.61 4.21 -1.66
C LYS A 74 -1.43 5.28 -0.96
N SER A 75 -0.93 6.51 -0.87
CA SER A 75 -1.70 7.62 -0.30
C SER A 75 -1.25 8.96 -0.84
N LEU A 76 -2.12 9.95 -0.69
CA LEU A 76 -1.87 11.35 -1.00
C LEU A 76 -2.03 12.16 0.28
N VAL A 77 -1.04 12.98 0.60
CA VAL A 77 -1.10 13.90 1.74
C VAL A 77 -1.98 15.09 1.36
N PRO A 78 -3.03 15.42 2.12
CA PRO A 78 -3.85 16.60 1.86
C PRO A 78 -3.02 17.89 1.79
N GLN A 79 -3.42 18.81 0.92
CA GLN A 79 -2.72 20.09 0.65
C GLN A 79 -1.27 19.97 0.13
N SER A 80 -0.79 18.76 -0.19
CA SER A 80 0.52 18.58 -0.82
C SER A 80 0.52 18.89 -2.32
N SER A 81 1.72 19.02 -2.90
CA SER A 81 1.94 19.20 -4.35
C SER A 81 1.22 18.13 -5.17
N ALA A 82 1.38 16.85 -4.82
CA ALA A 82 0.67 15.76 -5.49
C ALA A 82 -0.86 15.86 -5.35
N HIS A 83 -1.38 16.16 -4.17
CA HIS A 83 -2.82 16.29 -3.95
C HIS A 83 -3.44 17.50 -4.66
N LEU A 84 -2.71 18.61 -4.74
CA LEU A 84 -3.15 19.82 -5.43
C LEU A 84 -3.06 19.70 -6.95
N SER A 85 -2.17 18.84 -7.47
CA SER A 85 -2.07 18.58 -8.91
C SER A 85 -3.36 18.01 -9.51
N LYS A 86 -4.17 17.27 -8.74
CA LYS A 86 -5.38 16.52 -9.15
C LYS A 86 -5.18 15.50 -10.30
N GLN A 87 -3.97 15.37 -10.82
CA GLN A 87 -3.63 14.44 -11.90
C GLN A 87 -3.34 13.04 -11.36
N ILE A 88 -2.77 12.97 -10.15
CA ILE A 88 -2.34 11.75 -9.47
C ILE A 88 -3.48 11.17 -8.64
N GLN A 89 -3.64 9.85 -8.68
CA GLN A 89 -4.63 9.13 -7.87
C GLN A 89 -3.97 7.95 -7.13
N LEU A 90 -4.66 7.51 -6.08
CA LEU A 90 -4.43 6.23 -5.44
C LEU A 90 -4.42 5.11 -6.49
N HIS A 91 -3.51 4.15 -6.32
CA HIS A 91 -3.32 2.99 -7.21
C HIS A 91 -2.68 3.28 -8.57
N ASP A 92 -2.30 4.53 -8.85
CA ASP A 92 -1.46 4.82 -10.02
C ASP A 92 -0.09 4.16 -9.86
N LEU A 93 0.41 3.54 -10.93
CA LEU A 93 1.72 2.91 -10.99
C LEU A 93 2.72 3.90 -11.61
N ILE A 94 3.72 4.32 -10.84
CA ILE A 94 4.84 5.13 -11.32
C ILE A 94 5.80 4.22 -12.07
N VAL A 95 6.01 4.51 -13.36
CA VAL A 95 6.87 3.72 -14.25
C VAL A 95 8.10 4.47 -14.73
N GLU A 96 8.15 5.79 -14.55
CA GLU A 96 9.29 6.64 -14.95
C GLU A 96 9.40 7.86 -14.05
N VAL A 97 10.63 8.28 -13.75
CA VAL A 97 10.94 9.49 -12.97
C VAL A 97 12.08 10.24 -13.66
N ASN A 98 11.88 11.52 -14.00
CA ASN A 98 12.82 12.39 -14.70
C ASN A 98 13.41 11.74 -15.96
N GLY A 99 12.58 11.06 -16.75
CA GLY A 99 13.00 10.35 -17.96
C GLY A 99 13.70 9.01 -17.71
N ARG A 100 13.94 8.62 -16.45
CA ARG A 100 14.49 7.30 -16.08
C ARG A 100 13.37 6.30 -15.86
N SER A 101 13.33 5.27 -16.70
CA SER A 101 12.40 4.15 -16.53
C SER A 101 12.68 3.40 -15.22
N LEU A 102 11.59 3.02 -14.53
CA LEU A 102 11.60 2.16 -13.35
C LEU A 102 11.35 0.68 -13.71
N GLU A 103 11.15 0.38 -15.00
CA GLU A 103 10.98 -0.98 -15.49
C GLU A 103 12.24 -1.82 -15.21
N GLY A 104 12.05 -3.03 -14.67
CA GLY A 104 13.15 -3.92 -14.28
C GLY A 104 13.96 -3.48 -13.05
N LEU A 105 13.65 -2.32 -12.45
CA LEU A 105 14.27 -1.89 -11.20
C LEU A 105 13.59 -2.56 -10.01
N SER A 106 14.35 -2.75 -8.93
CA SER A 106 13.77 -3.20 -7.68
C SER A 106 12.87 -2.13 -7.06
N HIS A 107 12.00 -2.55 -6.14
CA HIS A 107 11.19 -1.62 -5.37
C HIS A 107 12.05 -0.56 -4.69
N ASN A 108 13.14 -0.97 -4.04
CA ASN A 108 14.07 -0.04 -3.38
C ASN A 108 14.73 0.91 -4.37
N ASP A 109 15.12 0.43 -5.55
CA ASP A 109 15.75 1.26 -6.57
C ASP A 109 14.78 2.29 -7.14
N SER A 110 13.52 1.88 -7.32
CA SER A 110 12.42 2.74 -7.76
C SER A 110 12.15 3.84 -6.74
N VAL A 111 12.10 3.50 -5.45
CA VAL A 111 11.99 4.49 -4.36
C VAL A 111 13.19 5.42 -4.34
N ARG A 112 14.42 4.91 -4.48
CA ARG A 112 15.63 5.74 -4.54
C ARG A 112 15.60 6.71 -5.73
N ALA A 113 15.06 6.30 -6.88
CA ALA A 113 14.89 7.19 -8.02
C ALA A 113 13.93 8.35 -7.71
N LEU A 114 12.84 8.08 -6.98
CA LEU A 114 11.92 9.12 -6.49
C LEU A 114 12.56 10.04 -5.47
N ILE A 115 13.36 9.53 -4.53
CA ILE A 115 14.04 10.35 -3.52
C ILE A 115 15.09 11.26 -4.17
N ASN A 116 15.85 10.72 -5.12
CA ASN A 116 16.98 11.41 -5.75
C ASN A 116 16.59 12.27 -6.97
N SER A 117 15.30 12.44 -7.26
CA SER A 117 14.81 13.21 -8.41
C SER A 117 14.90 14.73 -8.26
N GLY A 118 15.45 15.23 -7.15
CA GLY A 118 15.61 16.66 -6.90
C GLY A 118 14.29 17.38 -6.62
N ASN A 119 14.27 18.70 -6.84
CA ASN A 119 13.12 19.53 -6.49
C ASN A 119 12.02 19.52 -7.55
N ASN A 120 12.38 19.53 -8.84
CA ASN A 120 11.43 19.43 -9.94
C ASN A 120 11.40 17.97 -10.42
N VAL A 121 10.23 17.36 -10.31
CA VAL A 121 10.06 15.92 -10.53
C VAL A 121 9.01 15.70 -11.61
N VAL A 122 9.45 15.17 -12.74
CA VAL A 122 8.59 14.73 -13.84
C VAL A 122 8.38 13.23 -13.73
N MET A 123 7.13 12.77 -13.72
CA MET A 123 6.80 11.36 -13.58
C MET A 123 5.84 10.90 -14.66
N LYS A 124 6.02 9.65 -15.09
CA LYS A 124 5.07 8.93 -15.94
C LYS A 124 4.36 7.89 -15.08
N LEU A 125 3.04 7.96 -15.07
CA LEU A 125 2.17 7.04 -14.33
C LEU A 125 1.31 6.23 -15.29
N VAL A 126 0.93 5.04 -14.85
CA VAL A 126 -0.07 4.20 -15.47
C VAL A 126 -1.26 4.07 -14.54
N ARG A 127 -2.45 4.38 -15.05
CA ARG A 127 -3.71 4.10 -14.37
C ARG A 127 -4.47 3.02 -15.11
N PHE A 128 -4.86 1.97 -14.39
CA PHE A 128 -5.67 0.89 -14.94
C PHE A 128 -7.16 1.21 -14.82
N ASP A 129 -7.94 0.80 -15.82
CA ASP A 129 -9.40 0.93 -15.77
C ASP A 129 -9.98 0.07 -14.65
N ALA A 130 -11.06 0.54 -14.01
CA ALA A 130 -11.67 -0.10 -12.85
C ALA A 130 -12.09 -1.57 -13.07
N GLU A 131 -12.40 -1.94 -14.31
CA GLU A 131 -12.84 -3.30 -14.66
C GLU A 131 -11.71 -4.31 -14.84
N THR A 132 -10.47 -3.83 -14.91
CA THR A 132 -9.30 -4.68 -15.11
C THR A 132 -9.00 -5.53 -13.87
N PRO A 133 -8.39 -6.72 -14.05
CA PRO A 133 -7.88 -7.51 -12.93
C PRO A 133 -6.92 -6.72 -12.02
N GLN A 134 -6.10 -5.85 -12.62
CA GLN A 134 -5.15 -4.97 -11.94
C GLN A 134 -5.86 -4.03 -10.95
N ALA A 135 -6.84 -3.27 -11.43
CA ALA A 135 -7.57 -2.33 -10.57
C ALA A 135 -8.36 -3.05 -9.47
N LYS A 136 -8.98 -4.19 -9.79
CA LYS A 136 -9.68 -5.03 -8.82
C LYS A 136 -8.73 -5.56 -7.75
N CYS A 137 -7.55 -6.03 -8.14
CA CYS A 137 -6.52 -6.52 -7.23
C CYS A 137 -6.01 -5.42 -6.29
N LEU A 138 -5.71 -4.21 -6.80
CA LEU A 138 -5.25 -3.08 -5.98
C LEU A 138 -6.29 -2.64 -4.94
N LYS A 139 -7.57 -2.59 -5.34
CA LYS A 139 -8.67 -2.29 -4.42
C LYS A 139 -8.73 -3.31 -3.28
N MET A 140 -8.74 -4.60 -3.62
CA MET A 140 -8.78 -5.67 -2.62
C MET A 140 -7.57 -5.65 -1.68
N LEU A 141 -6.36 -5.40 -2.19
CA LEU A 141 -5.14 -5.29 -1.39
C LEU A 141 -5.22 -4.12 -0.40
N HIS A 142 -5.71 -2.97 -0.86
CA HIS A 142 -5.86 -1.78 -0.02
C HIS A 142 -6.92 -1.96 1.07
N GLU A 143 -8.08 -2.53 0.73
CA GLU A 143 -9.16 -2.83 1.69
C GLU A 143 -8.70 -3.80 2.78
N GLN A 144 -7.92 -4.81 2.41
CA GLN A 144 -7.33 -5.73 3.39
C GLN A 144 -6.38 -5.04 4.35
N GLU A 145 -5.55 -4.14 3.83
CA GLU A 145 -4.61 -3.41 4.66
C GLU A 145 -5.32 -2.52 5.69
N LEU A 146 -6.39 -1.83 5.26
CA LEU A 146 -7.24 -1.04 6.16
C LEU A 146 -7.92 -1.92 7.22
N ALA A 147 -8.42 -3.10 6.84
CA ALA A 147 -9.05 -4.05 7.76
C ALA A 147 -8.05 -4.57 8.81
N VAL A 148 -6.80 -4.87 8.40
CA VAL A 148 -5.73 -5.28 9.33
C VAL A 148 -5.38 -4.13 10.28
N ALA A 149 -5.19 -2.91 9.78
CA ALA A 149 -4.90 -1.74 10.61
C ALA A 149 -5.99 -1.46 11.66
N ALA A 150 -7.26 -1.63 11.30
CA ALA A 150 -8.38 -1.47 12.24
C ALA A 150 -8.41 -2.55 13.35
N SER A 151 -8.02 -3.78 13.03
CA SER A 151 -8.00 -4.89 14.00
C SER A 151 -6.92 -4.72 15.08
N VAL A 152 -5.79 -4.09 14.75
CA VAL A 152 -4.67 -3.86 15.69
C VAL A 152 -4.98 -2.73 16.69
N HIS A 153 -5.96 -1.87 16.41
CA HIS A 153 -6.37 -0.78 17.30
C HIS A 153 -7.51 -1.13 18.27
N SER A 154 -7.92 -2.40 18.35
CA SER A 154 -8.98 -2.85 19.27
C SER A 154 -8.47 -3.32 20.65
N GLU A 155 -7.15 -3.33 20.91
CA GLU A 155 -6.57 -3.74 22.21
C GLU A 155 -5.91 -2.58 23.00
N SER A 156 -6.48 -1.37 22.94
CA SER A 156 -6.08 -0.29 23.87
C SER A 156 -7.27 0.55 24.31
N ALA A 157 -8.26 -0.10 24.94
CA ALA A 157 -9.29 0.58 25.71
C ALA A 157 -9.81 -0.31 26.84
N ALA A 158 -8.94 -0.68 27.78
CA ALA A 158 -9.36 -1.13 29.10
C ALA A 158 -8.27 -0.83 30.14
N SER A 159 -8.25 0.41 30.65
CA SER A 159 -7.69 0.77 31.96
C SER A 159 -8.09 2.21 32.29
N SER A 160 -9.26 2.41 32.88
CA SER A 160 -9.58 3.66 33.59
C SER A 160 -10.31 3.33 34.89
N SER A 161 -9.98 4.09 35.94
CA SER A 161 -10.34 3.97 37.38
C SER A 161 -9.38 3.04 38.17
N THR A 162 -8.67 3.47 39.22
CA THR A 162 -8.89 4.58 40.17
C THR A 162 -7.55 5.04 40.74
N ALA A 163 -7.33 6.34 40.87
CA ALA A 163 -6.15 6.92 41.51
C ALA A 163 -6.34 7.06 43.02
N THR A 164 -5.44 6.47 43.82
CA THR A 164 -4.95 7.02 45.11
C THR A 164 -3.51 6.56 45.30
N GLY A 165 -2.64 7.48 45.74
CA GLY A 165 -1.20 7.44 45.47
C GLY A 165 -0.31 6.70 46.46
N ARG A 166 0.99 6.57 46.12
CA ARG A 166 2.16 6.79 46.99
C ARG A 166 3.46 6.64 46.20
N VAL A 167 4.47 7.38 46.63
CA VAL A 167 5.84 7.55 46.10
C VAL A 167 6.64 6.24 46.03
N GLY A 168 7.45 6.05 44.97
CA GLY A 168 8.52 5.05 44.94
C GLY A 168 9.36 5.08 43.66
N ARG A 169 10.64 5.47 43.78
CA ARG A 169 11.67 5.34 42.75
C ARG A 169 12.02 3.86 42.54
N THR A 170 12.33 3.44 41.31
CA THR A 170 13.46 2.55 40.92
C THR A 170 13.38 2.23 39.42
N ALA A 171 14.54 2.03 38.81
CA ALA A 171 14.77 1.90 37.38
C ALA A 171 14.82 0.43 36.91
N SER A 172 14.44 0.23 35.63
CA SER A 172 14.81 -0.88 34.71
C SER A 172 14.16 -2.26 34.90
N PRO A 173 14.12 -3.14 33.88
CA PRO A 173 14.17 -2.96 32.42
C PRO A 173 13.00 -3.61 31.64
N LEU A 174 12.85 -3.21 30.37
CA LEU A 174 11.99 -3.84 29.36
C LEU A 174 12.38 -5.32 29.12
N PRO A 175 11.43 -6.26 28.96
CA PRO A 175 11.69 -7.50 28.26
C PRO A 175 11.56 -7.28 26.74
N GLU A 176 12.69 -7.20 26.05
CA GLU A 176 12.79 -7.44 24.61
C GLU A 176 12.43 -8.90 24.32
N ALA A 177 11.16 -9.20 24.02
CA ALA A 177 10.80 -10.49 23.44
C ALA A 177 9.43 -10.44 22.77
N LEU A 178 9.36 -9.91 21.55
CA LEU A 178 8.42 -10.32 20.48
C LEU A 178 8.59 -9.41 19.24
N CYS A 179 9.79 -9.36 18.66
CA CYS A 179 10.00 -8.67 17.38
C CYS A 179 10.74 -9.54 16.35
N GLN A 180 10.46 -10.84 16.33
CA GLN A 180 11.03 -11.74 15.33
C GLN A 180 9.98 -12.75 14.87
N HIS A 181 8.92 -12.32 14.17
CA HIS A 181 8.21 -13.24 13.26
C HIS A 181 7.35 -12.63 12.15
N HIS A 182 7.28 -11.29 11.97
CA HIS A 182 6.48 -10.68 10.88
C HIS A 182 7.28 -9.89 9.83
N LYS A 183 8.61 -9.84 9.90
CA LYS A 183 9.48 -9.15 8.91
C LYS A 183 9.76 -9.97 7.64
N LYS A 184 8.74 -10.46 6.93
CA LYS A 184 8.98 -11.08 5.60
C LYS A 184 8.08 -10.66 4.45
N HIS A 185 7.05 -9.85 4.68
CA HIS A 185 6.24 -9.30 3.60
C HIS A 185 6.08 -7.80 3.83
N SER A 186 7.17 -7.07 3.62
CA SER A 186 7.20 -5.63 3.85
C SER A 186 6.54 -4.93 2.68
N LEU A 187 5.33 -4.42 2.89
CA LEU A 187 4.97 -3.14 2.32
C LEU A 187 5.92 -2.13 2.97
N VAL A 188 6.90 -1.62 2.22
CA VAL A 188 7.81 -0.61 2.77
C VAL A 188 7.19 0.74 2.50
N ASP A 189 6.56 1.30 3.52
CA ASP A 189 6.07 2.68 3.47
C ASP A 189 7.28 3.62 3.59
N TYR A 190 7.56 4.35 2.52
CA TYR A 190 8.52 5.44 2.54
C TYR A 190 7.77 6.77 2.61
N LYS A 191 8.09 7.58 3.62
CA LYS A 191 7.61 8.96 3.80
C LYS A 191 8.58 9.93 3.14
#